data_AF-A0A3Q0NEL0-F1
#
_entry.id   AF-A0A3Q0NEL0-F1
#
_cell.length_a   1.000
_cell.length_b   1.000
_cell.length_c   1.000
_cell.angle_alpha   90.00
_cell.angle_beta   90.00
_cell.angle_gamma   90.00
#
_symmetry.space_group_name_H-M   'P 1'
#
loop_
_entity.id
_entity.type
_entity.pdbx_description
1 polymer ?
#
loop_
_entity_poly.entity_id
_entity_poly.type
_entity_poly.pdbx_seq_one_letter_code
_entity_poly.pdbx_strand_id
1 'polypeptide(L)'
;MGIILLIVRKEKWAGIIVAGLSVGIGFLVLVAGLNITTIKLFEGFNNPLSIHNYNSSNDPFTNDYSEDYDDDYYDDYIDVSYGESVEIENDSTVTIYKPELFQIKESYDIYKVKVKYANTSSDPISFYSEDIALYDNADDDYGQQITEEGFEGEIQPGETKELTLYYEVYNLGPYDVEYDNYNWTTSKE
;
A
#
# COMPACT_ATOMS: atom_id res chain seq x y z
N MET A 1 46.55 -17.86 -17.19
CA MET A 1 46.34 -19.33 -17.21
C MET A 1 45.71 -19.73 -15.89
N GLY A 2 44.39 -19.85 -15.83
CA GLY A 2 43.66 -20.26 -14.63
C GLY A 2 42.95 -21.58 -14.91
N ILE A 3 43.13 -22.56 -14.03
CA ILE A 3 42.50 -23.88 -14.13
C ILE A 3 41.10 -23.77 -13.54
N ILE A 4 40.09 -24.21 -14.32
CA ILE A 4 38.70 -24.32 -13.87
C ILE A 4 38.48 -25.77 -13.42
N LEU A 5 38.06 -25.97 -12.18
CA LEU A 5 37.60 -27.27 -11.68
C LEU A 5 36.07 -27.30 -11.68
N LEU A 6 35.49 -28.13 -12.55
CA LEU A 6 34.07 -28.45 -12.58
C LEU A 6 33.82 -29.69 -11.71
N ILE A 7 33.11 -29.52 -10.59
CA ILE A 7 32.53 -30.63 -9.83
C ILE A 7 31.03 -30.65 -10.15
N VAL A 8 30.58 -31.65 -10.89
CA VAL A 8 29.16 -31.91 -11.12
C VAL A 8 28.78 -33.17 -10.35
N ARG A 9 27.96 -33.02 -9.30
CA ARG A 9 27.31 -34.15 -8.63
C ARG A 9 25.91 -34.31 -9.22
N LYS A 10 25.62 -35.52 -9.66
CA LYS A 10 24.37 -35.93 -10.30
C LYS A 10 23.30 -36.09 -9.23
N GLU A 11 22.49 -35.05 -9.00
CA GLU A 11 21.05 -35.13 -8.73
C GLU A 11 20.44 -33.72 -8.54
N LYS A 12 19.55 -33.38 -9.48
CA LYS A 12 18.50 -32.33 -9.54
C LYS A 12 18.76 -30.98 -8.83
N TRP A 13 18.80 -29.94 -9.67
CA TRP A 13 18.82 -28.49 -9.39
C TRP A 13 20.17 -27.89 -8.99
N ALA A 14 21.04 -27.71 -10.00
CA ALA A 14 22.27 -26.94 -9.87
C ALA A 14 21.97 -25.44 -9.89
N GLY A 15 21.92 -24.82 -8.72
CA GLY A 15 22.04 -23.37 -8.58
C GLY A 15 23.46 -22.93 -8.94
N ILE A 16 23.60 -22.04 -9.92
CA ILE A 16 24.86 -21.39 -10.24
C ILE A 16 25.09 -20.30 -9.19
N ILE A 17 26.01 -20.51 -8.25
CA ILE A 17 26.51 -19.45 -7.38
C ILE A 17 27.69 -18.78 -8.10
N VAL A 18 27.46 -17.58 -8.65
CA VAL A 18 28.54 -16.72 -9.11
C VAL A 18 29.15 -16.03 -7.89
N ALA A 19 30.22 -16.61 -7.35
CA ALA A 19 31.08 -15.94 -6.38
C ALA A 19 32.07 -15.04 -7.12
N GLY A 20 31.68 -13.79 -7.35
CA GLY A 20 32.57 -12.71 -7.77
C GLY A 20 33.01 -11.90 -6.57
N LEU A 21 34.13 -12.27 -5.93
CA LEU A 21 34.83 -11.45 -4.95
C LEU A 21 35.75 -10.44 -5.65
N SER A 22 35.92 -9.29 -4.99
CA SER A 22 37.00 -8.28 -5.15
C SER A 22 36.65 -7.10 -6.06
N VAL A 23 36.82 -5.81 -5.72
CA VAL A 23 37.37 -5.08 -4.56
C VAL A 23 36.67 -3.71 -4.50
N GLY A 24 36.18 -3.31 -3.32
CA GLY A 24 35.70 -1.96 -3.05
C GLY A 24 35.51 -1.77 -1.55
N ILE A 25 36.62 -1.60 -0.84
CA ILE A 25 36.68 -1.42 0.62
C ILE A 25 36.24 0.00 0.99
N GLY A 26 35.39 0.09 2.02
CA GLY A 26 35.10 1.29 2.80
C GLY A 26 33.57 1.46 2.92
N PHE A 27 32.88 0.99 3.94
CA PHE A 27 33.11 1.27 5.36
C PHE A 27 32.38 0.21 6.21
N LEU A 28 33.04 -0.27 7.26
CA LEU A 28 32.43 -1.08 8.31
C LEU A 28 31.69 -0.19 9.31
N VAL A 29 30.81 -0.84 10.08
CA VAL A 29 30.50 -0.61 11.51
C VAL A 29 29.08 -0.09 11.83
N LEU A 30 28.27 -1.03 12.32
CA LEU A 30 27.29 -0.95 13.43
C LEU A 30 26.45 0.33 13.59
N VAL A 31 25.14 0.20 13.33
CA VAL A 31 24.10 0.80 14.18
C VAL A 31 23.01 -0.25 14.45
N ALA A 32 23.35 -1.22 15.28
CA ALA A 32 22.38 -1.84 16.17
C ALA A 32 22.47 -1.04 17.49
N GLY A 33 21.51 -0.15 17.71
CA GLY A 33 21.41 0.65 18.94
C GLY A 33 21.49 2.16 18.75
N LEU A 34 20.51 2.77 18.10
CA LEU A 34 20.11 4.16 18.37
C LEU A 34 18.59 4.22 18.43
N ASN A 35 18.10 3.95 19.63
CA ASN A 35 16.79 4.36 20.06
C ASN A 35 16.97 5.77 20.68
N ILE A 36 15.99 6.64 20.43
CA ILE A 36 15.72 7.92 21.13
C ILE A 36 16.39 9.18 20.53
N THR A 37 15.51 10.16 20.24
CA THR A 37 15.68 11.60 19.92
C THR A 37 16.11 12.03 18.51
N THR A 38 15.16 12.02 17.57
CA THR A 38 14.94 13.13 16.62
C THR A 38 13.47 13.15 16.20
N ILE A 39 12.62 13.54 17.15
CA ILE A 39 11.28 14.08 16.88
C ILE A 39 11.44 15.61 16.99
N LYS A 40 10.73 16.34 16.12
CA LYS A 40 10.63 17.81 15.97
C LYS A 40 11.59 18.43 14.95
N LEU A 41 11.24 18.36 13.67
CA LEU A 41 11.62 19.39 12.68
C LEU A 41 10.81 19.37 11.36
N PHE A 42 9.53 18.98 11.39
CA PHE A 42 8.62 19.15 10.24
C PHE A 42 7.17 19.51 10.62
N GLU A 43 6.98 20.17 11.77
CA GLU A 43 5.75 20.91 12.04
C GLU A 43 6.02 22.39 11.76
N GLY A 44 5.50 22.91 10.64
CA GLY A 44 5.49 24.36 10.40
C GLY A 44 5.86 24.80 8.99
N PHE A 45 5.08 24.39 8.00
CA PHE A 45 4.91 25.18 6.77
C PHE A 45 3.42 25.26 6.42
N ASN A 46 2.69 26.10 7.17
CA ASN A 46 1.38 26.57 6.73
C ASN A 46 1.58 27.48 5.53
N ASN A 47 1.04 27.09 4.38
CA ASN A 47 1.03 27.87 3.16
C ASN A 47 0.12 29.12 3.34
N PRO A 48 0.64 30.36 3.31
CA PRO A 48 -0.14 31.54 3.70
C PRO A 48 -0.90 32.21 2.54
N LEU A 49 -1.17 31.51 1.44
CA LEU A 49 -1.84 32.07 0.26
C LEU A 49 -3.00 31.20 -0.22
N SER A 50 -4.04 31.08 0.60
CA SER A 50 -5.39 30.71 0.13
C SER A 50 -6.31 31.91 0.33
N ILE A 51 -6.39 32.77 -0.69
CA ILE A 51 -7.36 33.87 -0.74
C ILE A 51 -8.65 33.26 -1.30
N HIS A 52 -9.54 32.81 -0.43
CA HIS A 52 -10.92 32.49 -0.81
C HIS A 52 -11.73 33.79 -0.91
N ASN A 53 -11.97 34.21 -2.15
CA ASN A 53 -12.83 35.33 -2.49
C ASN A 53 -14.30 34.88 -2.37
N TYR A 54 -14.95 35.17 -1.24
CA TYR A 54 -16.41 35.06 -1.15
C TYR A 54 -17.06 36.20 -1.92
N ASN A 55 -17.33 35.99 -3.20
CA ASN A 55 -18.19 36.88 -3.96
C ASN A 55 -19.64 36.38 -3.87
N SER A 56 -20.37 37.00 -2.96
CA SER A 56 -21.82 36.90 -2.80
C SER A 56 -22.55 37.31 -4.08
N SER A 57 -23.35 36.40 -4.64
CA SER A 57 -24.43 36.75 -5.57
C SER A 57 -25.71 36.04 -5.12
N ASN A 58 -26.69 36.85 -4.71
CA ASN A 58 -28.09 36.50 -4.48
C ASN A 58 -28.74 35.98 -5.77
N ASP A 59 -29.43 34.85 -5.73
CA ASP A 59 -30.89 34.81 -5.98
C ASP A 59 -31.49 33.45 -5.54
N PRO A 60 -32.79 33.43 -5.14
CA PRO A 60 -33.35 32.40 -4.29
C PRO A 60 -34.11 31.34 -5.09
N PHE A 61 -33.73 30.08 -4.90
CA PHE A 61 -34.67 28.96 -5.07
C PHE A 61 -34.67 28.16 -3.78
N THR A 62 -35.63 28.50 -2.92
CA THR A 62 -36.03 27.69 -1.76
C THR A 62 -36.60 26.37 -2.27
N ASN A 63 -35.85 25.28 -2.10
CA ASN A 63 -36.44 23.96 -1.98
C ASN A 63 -36.04 23.43 -0.61
N ASP A 64 -37.01 23.50 0.30
CA ASP A 64 -36.92 23.07 1.68
C ASP A 64 -37.03 21.54 1.70
N TYR A 65 -35.87 20.89 1.60
CA TYR A 65 -35.63 19.54 2.10
C TYR A 65 -34.40 19.63 3.00
N SER A 66 -34.62 20.11 4.23
CA SER A 66 -33.69 19.91 5.34
C SER A 66 -33.75 18.44 5.73
N GLU A 67 -33.10 17.59 4.95
CA GLU A 67 -32.65 16.29 5.43
C GLU A 67 -31.33 16.54 6.15
N ASP A 68 -31.44 16.88 7.43
CA ASP A 68 -30.33 16.84 8.39
C ASP A 68 -29.89 15.38 8.55
N TYR A 69 -29.11 14.88 7.60
CA TYR A 69 -28.28 13.70 7.83
C TYR A 69 -27.00 14.14 8.53
N ASP A 70 -27.10 14.40 9.84
CA ASP A 70 -25.98 14.13 10.74
C ASP A 70 -25.91 12.60 10.91
N ASP A 71 -25.57 11.87 9.85
CA ASP A 71 -25.02 10.53 9.98
C ASP A 71 -23.51 10.70 9.92
N ASP A 72 -22.89 10.79 11.11
CA ASP A 72 -21.49 10.47 11.28
C ASP A 72 -21.30 9.01 10.82
N TYR A 73 -21.16 8.78 9.51
CA TYR A 73 -20.73 7.52 8.93
C TYR A 73 -19.28 7.31 9.38
N TYR A 74 -19.11 6.78 10.59
CA TYR A 74 -17.86 6.14 10.96
C TYR A 74 -17.71 4.95 10.02
N ASP A 75 -16.71 5.01 9.15
CA ASP A 75 -16.34 3.89 8.31
C ASP A 75 -15.84 2.78 9.25
N ASP A 76 -16.66 1.75 9.44
CA ASP A 76 -16.49 0.69 10.44
C ASP A 76 -15.39 -0.33 10.01
N TYR A 77 -14.24 0.16 9.55
CA TYR A 77 -13.10 -0.69 9.22
C TYR A 77 -12.46 -1.26 10.48
N ILE A 78 -12.03 -2.53 10.38
CA ILE A 78 -11.20 -3.16 11.39
C ILE A 78 -9.72 -2.87 11.07
N ASP A 79 -9.09 -2.05 11.90
CA ASP A 79 -7.67 -1.71 11.75
C ASP A 79 -6.75 -2.90 12.02
N VAL A 80 -5.87 -3.17 11.06
CA VAL A 80 -4.91 -4.28 11.09
C VAL A 80 -3.53 -3.79 10.70
N SER A 81 -2.48 -4.46 11.20
CA SER A 81 -1.11 -4.01 10.91
C SER A 81 -0.70 -4.42 9.50
N TYR A 82 0.07 -3.58 8.82
CA TYR A 82 0.76 -4.00 7.60
C TYR A 82 1.55 -5.31 7.77
N GLY A 83 1.35 -6.24 6.84
CA GLY A 83 1.94 -7.58 6.85
C GLY A 83 1.20 -8.58 7.74
N GLU A 84 0.17 -8.16 8.47
CA GLU A 84 -0.76 -9.05 9.16
C GLU A 84 -1.71 -9.69 8.15
N SER A 85 -1.93 -10.99 8.31
CA SER A 85 -2.89 -11.74 7.51
C SER A 85 -4.20 -11.82 8.26
N VAL A 86 -5.30 -11.49 7.59
CA VAL A 86 -6.66 -11.61 8.14
C VAL A 86 -7.48 -12.59 7.33
N GLU A 87 -8.47 -13.18 7.98
CA GLU A 87 -9.49 -14.01 7.36
C GLU A 87 -10.68 -13.12 6.99
N ILE A 88 -11.10 -13.18 5.72
CA ILE A 88 -12.22 -12.42 5.19
C ILE A 88 -13.46 -13.33 5.04
N GLU A 89 -14.63 -12.77 4.76
CA GLU A 89 -15.94 -13.45 4.90
C GLU A 89 -16.10 -14.78 4.14
N ASN A 90 -15.31 -14.99 3.10
CA ASN A 90 -15.36 -16.17 2.23
C ASN A 90 -14.34 -17.27 2.61
N ASP A 91 -13.86 -17.27 3.86
CA ASP A 91 -12.83 -18.16 4.38
C ASP A 91 -11.50 -18.06 3.58
N SER A 92 -11.19 -16.89 3.01
CA SER A 92 -9.87 -16.59 2.43
C SER A 92 -9.00 -15.79 3.37
N THR A 93 -7.70 -15.80 3.11
CA THR A 93 -6.75 -14.98 3.85
C THR A 93 -6.13 -13.92 2.96
N VAL A 94 -6.11 -12.69 3.45
CA VAL A 94 -5.51 -11.54 2.77
C VAL A 94 -4.41 -10.95 3.63
N THR A 95 -3.27 -10.65 3.01
CA THR A 95 -2.16 -9.92 3.62
C THR A 95 -1.80 -8.74 2.73
N ILE A 96 -1.88 -7.53 3.28
CA ILE A 96 -1.45 -6.31 2.59
C ILE A 96 -0.18 -5.78 3.27
N TYR A 97 0.82 -5.47 2.45
CA TYR A 97 2.09 -4.90 2.92
C TYR A 97 2.07 -3.38 2.79
N LYS A 98 2.85 -2.73 3.65
CA LYS A 98 2.98 -1.27 3.69
C LYS A 98 3.23 -0.68 2.29
N PRO A 99 2.51 0.38 1.89
CA PRO A 99 2.80 1.11 0.66
C PRO A 99 4.24 1.61 0.62
N GLU A 100 4.89 1.44 -0.53
CA GLU A 100 6.25 1.89 -0.78
C GLU A 100 6.26 2.91 -1.92
N LEU A 101 6.91 4.05 -1.72
CA LEU A 101 7.16 5.00 -2.80
C LEU A 101 7.96 4.31 -3.91
N PHE A 102 7.38 4.25 -5.09
CA PHE A 102 7.97 3.64 -6.28
C PHE A 102 8.65 4.68 -7.16
N GLN A 103 7.98 5.80 -7.43
CA GLN A 103 8.50 6.84 -8.30
C GLN A 103 7.94 8.22 -7.91
N ILE A 104 8.80 9.24 -7.93
CA ILE A 104 8.39 10.65 -7.81
C ILE A 104 8.18 11.24 -9.20
N LYS A 105 7.10 11.99 -9.41
CA LYS A 105 6.88 12.81 -10.61
C LYS A 105 6.78 14.28 -10.22
N GLU A 106 6.64 15.14 -11.23
CA GLU A 106 6.56 16.59 -11.02
C GLU A 106 5.26 17.00 -10.31
N SER A 107 4.16 16.28 -10.55
CA SER A 107 2.82 16.65 -10.06
C SER A 107 2.11 15.57 -9.26
N TYR A 108 2.70 14.38 -9.11
CA TYR A 108 2.16 13.26 -8.34
C TYR A 108 3.29 12.29 -8.00
N ASP A 109 3.07 11.44 -7.01
CA ASP A 109 3.95 10.30 -6.71
C ASP A 109 3.25 8.99 -7.08
N ILE A 110 4.05 7.96 -7.32
CA ILE A 110 3.57 6.60 -7.55
C ILE A 110 3.96 5.76 -6.35
N TYR A 111 2.98 5.18 -5.68
CA TYR A 111 3.18 4.18 -4.64
C TYR A 111 2.88 2.80 -5.19
N LYS A 112 3.55 1.79 -4.65
CA LYS A 112 3.23 0.39 -4.91
C LYS A 112 2.79 -0.29 -3.62
N VAL A 113 1.80 -1.16 -3.72
CA VAL A 113 1.26 -1.96 -2.64
C VAL A 113 1.38 -3.42 -3.02
N LYS A 114 1.99 -4.23 -2.16
CA LYS A 114 2.03 -5.69 -2.36
C LYS A 114 0.86 -6.31 -1.63
N VAL A 115 0.21 -7.26 -2.29
CA VAL A 115 -0.95 -7.98 -1.76
C VAL A 115 -0.73 -9.46 -1.95
N LYS A 116 -1.08 -10.25 -0.94
CA LYS A 116 -1.16 -11.70 -1.03
C LYS A 116 -2.58 -12.13 -0.67
N TYR A 117 -3.24 -12.82 -1.59
CA TYR A 117 -4.56 -13.40 -1.42
C TYR A 117 -4.44 -14.91 -1.49
N ALA A 118 -4.92 -15.63 -0.49
CA ALA A 118 -4.96 -17.08 -0.50
C ALA A 118 -6.38 -17.58 -0.26
N ASN A 119 -6.92 -18.30 -1.24
CA ASN A 119 -8.22 -18.95 -1.10
C ASN A 119 -8.04 -20.22 -0.25
N THR A 120 -8.44 -20.12 1.01
CA THR A 120 -8.42 -21.22 1.99
C THR A 120 -9.77 -21.95 2.10
N SER A 121 -10.76 -21.53 1.32
CA SER A 121 -12.08 -22.16 1.23
C SER A 121 -12.07 -23.42 0.35
N SER A 122 -13.23 -24.07 0.22
CA SER A 122 -13.47 -25.19 -0.69
C SER A 122 -13.93 -24.81 -2.08
N ASP A 123 -14.33 -23.55 -2.31
CA ASP A 123 -14.97 -23.09 -3.54
C ASP A 123 -14.11 -22.02 -4.25
N PRO A 124 -14.22 -21.86 -5.58
CA PRO A 124 -13.59 -20.75 -6.28
C PRO A 124 -14.12 -19.40 -5.80
N ILE A 125 -13.25 -18.39 -5.74
CA ILE A 125 -13.59 -17.06 -5.23
C ILE A 125 -13.27 -16.00 -6.26
N SER A 126 -14.26 -15.19 -6.62
CA SER A 126 -14.05 -14.00 -7.44
C SER A 126 -13.24 -12.97 -6.66
N PHE A 127 -12.19 -12.46 -7.28
CA PHE A 127 -11.33 -11.43 -6.73
C PHE A 127 -10.99 -10.40 -7.82
N TYR A 128 -11.12 -9.12 -7.45
CA TYR A 128 -10.81 -7.98 -8.29
C TYR A 128 -9.77 -7.13 -7.57
N SER A 129 -8.61 -6.90 -8.20
CA SER A 129 -7.57 -6.09 -7.57
C SER A 129 -7.92 -4.61 -7.49
N GLU A 130 -8.93 -4.17 -8.26
CA GLU A 130 -9.45 -2.80 -8.26
C GLU A 130 -10.20 -2.46 -6.96
N ASP A 131 -10.67 -3.47 -6.23
CA ASP A 131 -11.38 -3.30 -4.95
C ASP A 131 -10.42 -2.92 -3.80
N ILE A 132 -9.10 -2.93 -4.03
CA ILE A 132 -8.10 -2.55 -3.03
C ILE A 132 -7.80 -1.06 -3.19
N ALA A 133 -8.16 -0.27 -2.20
CA ALA A 133 -8.03 1.17 -2.21
C ALA A 133 -6.81 1.64 -1.40
N LEU A 134 -6.11 2.67 -1.89
CA LEU A 134 -5.06 3.36 -1.15
C LEU A 134 -5.64 4.68 -0.64
N TYR A 135 -5.84 4.79 0.67
CA TYR A 135 -6.49 5.93 1.30
C TYR A 135 -5.47 6.86 1.96
N ASP A 136 -5.64 8.17 1.78
CA ASP A 136 -4.88 9.22 2.45
C ASP A 136 -5.75 9.86 3.54
N ASN A 137 -5.53 9.42 4.77
CA ASN A 137 -6.26 9.92 5.94
C ASN A 137 -5.97 11.41 6.23
N ALA A 138 -4.84 11.95 5.76
CA ALA A 138 -4.51 13.35 6.03
C ALA A 138 -5.36 14.33 5.20
N ASP A 139 -5.71 13.94 3.97
CA ASP A 139 -6.41 14.77 3.00
C ASP A 139 -7.81 14.23 2.63
N ASP A 140 -8.22 13.11 3.25
CA ASP A 140 -9.49 12.42 2.98
C ASP A 140 -9.69 12.14 1.48
N ASP A 141 -8.66 11.54 0.87
CA ASP A 141 -8.60 11.31 -0.58
C ASP A 141 -8.05 9.92 -0.91
N TYR A 142 -8.35 9.44 -2.11
CA TYR A 142 -7.95 8.12 -2.58
C TYR A 142 -6.92 8.22 -3.70
N GLY A 143 -5.89 7.38 -3.63
CA GLY A 143 -4.97 7.16 -4.74
C GLY A 143 -5.68 6.49 -5.90
N GLN A 144 -5.44 6.95 -7.12
CA GLN A 144 -5.96 6.30 -8.32
C GLN A 144 -5.08 5.09 -8.67
N GLN A 145 -5.67 3.90 -8.73
CA GLN A 145 -4.96 2.70 -9.16
C GLN A 145 -4.60 2.79 -10.66
N ILE A 146 -3.32 2.59 -11.00
CA ILE A 146 -2.75 2.68 -12.35
C ILE A 146 -2.06 1.38 -12.80
N THR A 147 -2.34 0.26 -12.11
CA THR A 147 -1.79 -1.06 -12.45
C THR A 147 -2.17 -1.45 -13.88
N GLU A 148 -1.17 -1.63 -14.77
CA GLU A 148 -1.41 -1.88 -16.21
C GLU A 148 -2.26 -3.13 -16.50
N GLU A 149 -2.03 -4.20 -15.73
CA GLU A 149 -2.78 -5.45 -15.79
C GLU A 149 -3.28 -5.79 -14.38
N GLY A 150 -4.39 -5.16 -13.97
CA GLY A 150 -5.13 -5.58 -12.79
C GLY A 150 -5.55 -7.04 -12.89
N PHE A 151 -5.73 -7.70 -11.74
CA PHE A 151 -6.27 -9.05 -11.71
C PHE A 151 -7.79 -8.98 -11.54
N GLU A 152 -8.50 -9.62 -12.46
CA GLU A 152 -9.92 -9.91 -12.37
C GLU A 152 -10.12 -11.39 -12.69
N GLY A 153 -10.71 -12.14 -11.77
CA GLY A 153 -11.07 -13.53 -12.02
C GLY A 153 -11.25 -14.35 -10.77
N GLU A 154 -11.32 -15.67 -10.97
CA GLU A 154 -11.46 -16.62 -9.86
C GLU A 154 -10.09 -17.09 -9.34
N ILE A 155 -9.93 -17.07 -8.03
CA ILE A 155 -8.85 -17.72 -7.30
C ILE A 155 -9.35 -19.10 -6.87
N GLN A 156 -8.69 -20.15 -7.34
CA GLN A 156 -9.14 -21.54 -7.10
C GLN A 156 -8.86 -21.98 -5.65
N PRO A 157 -9.58 -22.99 -5.12
CA PRO A 157 -9.31 -23.53 -3.79
C PRO A 157 -7.84 -23.94 -3.58
N GLY A 158 -7.22 -23.44 -2.52
CA GLY A 158 -5.81 -23.67 -2.19
C GLY A 158 -4.81 -22.86 -3.03
N GLU A 159 -5.28 -22.02 -3.97
CA GLU A 159 -4.43 -21.11 -4.73
C GLU A 159 -4.03 -19.90 -3.89
N THR A 160 -2.82 -19.40 -4.14
CA THR A 160 -2.34 -18.12 -3.62
C THR A 160 -1.98 -17.23 -4.80
N LYS A 161 -2.51 -16.01 -4.81
CA LYS A 161 -2.15 -14.93 -5.71
C LYS A 161 -1.30 -13.90 -4.97
N GLU A 162 -0.22 -13.47 -5.60
CA GLU A 162 0.60 -12.35 -5.15
C GLU A 162 0.55 -11.26 -6.22
N LEU A 163 0.20 -10.05 -5.82
CA LEU A 163 -0.03 -8.91 -6.69
C LEU A 163 0.81 -7.73 -6.23
N THR A 164 1.19 -6.89 -7.18
CA THR A 164 1.80 -5.58 -6.91
C THR A 164 0.95 -4.54 -7.63
N LEU A 165 0.26 -3.73 -6.85
CA LEU A 165 -0.66 -2.70 -7.31
C LEU A 165 0.07 -1.36 -7.28
N TYR A 166 -0.20 -0.50 -8.26
CA TYR A 166 0.40 0.82 -8.35
C TYR A 166 -0.68 1.89 -8.27
N TYR A 167 -0.41 2.97 -7.55
CA TYR A 167 -1.34 4.07 -7.34
C TYR A 167 -0.63 5.38 -7.63
N GLU A 168 -1.28 6.29 -8.36
CA GLU A 168 -0.91 7.70 -8.39
C GLU A 168 -1.58 8.45 -7.25
N VAL A 169 -0.81 9.31 -6.57
CA VAL A 169 -1.25 10.13 -5.44
C VAL A 169 -0.72 11.54 -5.58
N TYR A 170 -1.53 12.53 -5.22
CA TYR A 170 -1.19 13.95 -5.36
C TYR A 170 -0.71 14.60 -4.05
N ASN A 171 -0.96 13.92 -2.93
CA ASN A 171 -0.60 14.36 -1.59
C ASN A 171 0.49 13.47 -0.99
N LEU A 172 1.07 13.88 0.14
CA LEU A 172 2.09 13.12 0.85
C LEU A 172 1.48 12.48 2.10
N GLY A 173 1.34 11.15 2.08
CA GLY A 173 0.74 10.38 3.17
C GLY A 173 1.53 10.41 4.50
N PRO A 174 0.97 9.77 5.53
CA PRO A 174 0.85 8.32 5.57
C PRO A 174 -0.41 7.82 4.86
N TYR A 175 -0.26 6.75 4.09
CA TYR A 175 -1.39 6.09 3.45
C TYR A 175 -1.77 4.84 4.23
N ASP A 176 -3.06 4.57 4.19
CA ASP A 176 -3.76 3.38 4.65
C ASP A 176 -4.20 2.55 3.43
N VAL A 177 -4.47 1.26 3.62
CA VAL A 177 -4.94 0.40 2.52
C VAL A 177 -6.20 -0.34 2.94
N GLU A 178 -7.28 -0.11 2.23
CA GLU A 178 -8.60 -0.64 2.54
C GLU A 178 -8.96 -1.77 1.58
N TYR A 179 -9.54 -2.83 2.14
CA TYR A 179 -10.11 -3.92 1.39
C TYR A 179 -11.09 -4.70 2.25
N ASP A 180 -12.28 -4.99 1.70
CA ASP A 180 -13.40 -5.60 2.43
C ASP A 180 -13.71 -4.77 3.69
N ASN A 181 -13.87 -5.37 4.87
CA ASN A 181 -14.10 -4.67 6.14
C ASN A 181 -12.81 -4.32 6.90
N TYR A 182 -11.64 -4.32 6.25
CA TYR A 182 -10.35 -4.14 6.91
C TYR A 182 -9.57 -2.93 6.38
N ASN A 183 -8.92 -2.23 7.30
CA ASN A 183 -7.97 -1.17 7.01
C ASN A 183 -6.56 -1.57 7.47
N TRP A 184 -5.63 -1.75 6.54
CA TRP A 184 -4.23 -1.95 6.88
C TRP A 184 -3.54 -0.61 7.09
N THR A 185 -3.12 -0.38 8.33
CA THR A 185 -2.53 0.89 8.77
C THR A 185 -1.32 0.70 9.69
N THR A 186 -0.57 1.78 9.93
CA THR A 186 0.46 1.85 10.97
C THR A 186 -0.09 2.22 12.34
N SER A 187 -1.30 2.76 12.42
CA SER A 187 -1.94 3.21 13.64
C SER A 187 -2.91 2.15 14.12
N LYS A 188 -2.49 1.28 15.05
CA LYS A 188 -3.46 0.43 15.76
C LYS A 188 -4.03 1.25 16.92
N GLU A 189 -5.34 1.48 16.92
CA GLU A 189 -6.07 1.98 18.10
C GLU A 189 -6.18 0.93 19.21
#